data_AF-A0A3B1KHB1-F1
#
_entry.id   AF-A0A3B1KHB1-F1
#
_cell.length_a   1.000
_cell.length_b   1.000
_cell.length_c   1.000
_cell.angle_alpha   90.00
_cell.angle_beta   90.00
_cell.angle_gamma   90.00
#
_symmetry.space_group_name_H-M   'P 1'
#
loop_
_entity.id
_entity.type
_entity.pdbx_description
1 polymer ?
#
loop_
_entity_poly.entity_id
_entity_poly.type
_entity_poly.pdbx_seq_one_letter_code
_entity_poly.pdbx_strand_id
1 'polypeptide(L)'
;VTLPPRTTNPQVPPTLDFLGPGLFGPETGLGMPVCLLCVCISGSVYCDESDLTTIPPLPKKTTHFYARFNKITEVKPRTFSTRLKRIDLTGNQITSLAEDAFRSLPQLQDLLLVDNKIRALPELPATMRHIDLRNNRLQSAGMHREAFKEMKELQFLYLSDNHLRVLHLQNNNIQSLNQDTFCNSHDMNYVRKALEDIRLDGNPVDINQYAQAYVCLPRLPVGTPR
;
A
#
# COMPACT_ATOMS: atom_id res chain seq x y z
N VAL A 1 -20.97 -63.01 -43.42
CA VAL A 1 -22.02 -62.16 -42.80
C VAL A 1 -22.21 -62.64 -41.38
N THR A 2 -22.48 -61.69 -40.47
CA THR A 2 -22.76 -61.76 -39.01
C THR A 2 -21.59 -61.58 -38.03
N LEU A 3 -21.50 -60.36 -37.47
CA LEU A 3 -20.89 -60.01 -36.18
C LEU A 3 -21.90 -60.34 -35.06
N PRO A 4 -21.45 -60.82 -33.88
CA PRO A 4 -21.88 -60.25 -32.58
C PRO A 4 -20.87 -60.47 -31.43
N PRO A 5 -21.15 -60.08 -30.17
CA PRO A 5 -21.63 -58.78 -29.70
C PRO A 5 -20.62 -58.11 -28.72
N ARG A 6 -20.82 -56.80 -28.56
CA ARG A 6 -20.05 -55.86 -27.74
C ARG A 6 -20.29 -56.12 -26.24
N THR A 7 -19.24 -56.38 -25.48
CA THR A 7 -19.29 -56.35 -24.01
C THR A 7 -18.93 -54.94 -23.52
N THR A 8 -19.91 -54.28 -22.92
CA THR A 8 -19.78 -52.96 -22.28
C THR A 8 -19.13 -53.13 -20.90
N ASN A 9 -17.93 -52.57 -20.71
CA ASN A 9 -17.39 -52.35 -19.37
C ASN A 9 -18.19 -51.22 -18.68
N PRO A 10 -18.55 -51.37 -17.38
CA PRO A 10 -19.17 -50.30 -16.62
C PRO A 10 -18.20 -49.13 -16.47
N GLN A 11 -18.59 -47.95 -16.97
CA GLN A 11 -17.85 -46.72 -16.73
C GLN A 11 -17.98 -46.35 -15.25
N VAL A 12 -16.86 -46.45 -14.54
CA VAL A 12 -16.65 -45.80 -13.25
C VAL A 12 -16.81 -44.28 -13.49
N PRO A 13 -17.63 -43.57 -12.72
CA PRO A 13 -17.76 -42.12 -12.89
C PRO A 13 -16.40 -41.47 -12.64
N PRO A 14 -16.04 -40.42 -13.40
CA PRO A 14 -14.73 -39.78 -13.25
C PRO A 14 -14.62 -39.24 -11.83
N THR A 15 -13.63 -39.75 -11.09
CA THR A 15 -13.16 -39.13 -9.87
C THR A 15 -12.75 -37.70 -10.19
N LEU A 16 -13.28 -36.74 -9.43
CA LEU A 16 -12.90 -35.34 -9.52
C LEU A 16 -11.40 -35.23 -9.15
N ASP A 17 -10.55 -35.22 -10.18
CA ASP A 17 -9.11 -34.99 -10.03
C ASP A 17 -8.87 -33.52 -9.63
N PHE A 18 -8.58 -33.29 -8.35
CA PHE A 18 -8.27 -31.98 -7.76
C PHE A 18 -6.82 -31.50 -8.02
N LEU A 19 -6.10 -32.08 -8.99
CA LEU A 19 -4.67 -31.79 -9.23
C LEU A 19 -4.40 -30.76 -10.35
N GLY A 20 -5.44 -30.14 -10.92
CA GLY A 20 -5.29 -28.97 -11.79
C GLY A 20 -5.26 -27.65 -10.99
N PRO A 21 -4.76 -26.53 -11.56
CA PRO A 21 -4.99 -25.22 -10.97
C PRO A 21 -6.50 -24.96 -11.01
N GLY A 22 -7.16 -25.26 -9.90
CA GLY A 22 -8.60 -25.18 -9.77
C GLY A 22 -9.10 -23.77 -10.07
N LEU A 23 -10.39 -23.70 -10.38
CA LEU A 23 -11.17 -22.46 -10.52
C LEU A 23 -11.08 -21.52 -9.29
N PHE A 24 -10.49 -22.01 -8.20
CA PHE A 24 -10.30 -21.37 -6.91
C PHE A 24 -8.80 -21.30 -6.63
N GLY A 25 -8.29 -20.12 -6.29
CA GLY A 25 -6.85 -19.76 -6.25
C GLY A 25 -5.96 -20.57 -5.30
N PRO A 26 -4.66 -20.21 -5.18
CA PRO A 26 -3.66 -21.01 -4.49
C PRO A 26 -3.99 -21.20 -3.01
N GLU A 27 -3.77 -22.41 -2.52
CA GLU A 27 -4.13 -22.85 -1.18
C GLU A 27 -3.44 -22.03 -0.10
N THR A 28 -4.25 -21.53 0.83
CA THR A 28 -3.78 -21.05 2.13
C THR A 28 -3.15 -22.25 2.85
N GLY A 29 -2.12 -22.05 3.69
CA GLY A 29 -1.55 -23.10 4.56
C GLY A 29 -2.53 -23.65 5.62
N LEU A 30 -3.82 -23.44 5.40
CA LEU A 30 -5.02 -23.92 6.07
C LEU A 30 -6.06 -24.35 5.02
N GLY A 31 -5.64 -25.01 3.93
CA GLY A 31 -6.48 -25.82 3.02
C GLY A 31 -7.74 -25.19 2.40
N MET A 32 -7.98 -23.88 2.53
CA MET A 32 -9.20 -23.23 2.06
C MET A 32 -8.86 -22.05 1.13
N PRO A 33 -9.53 -21.93 -0.04
CA PRO A 33 -9.36 -20.80 -0.94
C PRO A 33 -9.68 -19.47 -0.25
N VAL A 34 -8.85 -18.44 -0.47
CA VAL A 34 -9.11 -17.09 0.07
C VAL A 34 -10.50 -16.55 -0.30
N CYS A 35 -11.06 -16.96 -1.44
CA CYS A 35 -12.39 -16.55 -1.89
C CYS A 35 -13.55 -17.25 -1.15
N LEU A 36 -13.27 -18.14 -0.19
CA LEU A 36 -14.26 -18.64 0.77
C LEU A 36 -14.33 -17.76 2.02
N LEU A 37 -13.20 -17.15 2.40
CA LEU A 37 -13.12 -16.24 3.54
C LEU A 37 -13.42 -14.79 3.13
N CYS A 38 -13.10 -14.45 1.88
CA CYS A 38 -13.18 -13.13 1.31
C CYS A 38 -14.03 -13.13 0.04
N VAL A 39 -14.45 -11.95 -0.40
CA VAL A 39 -15.21 -11.79 -1.64
C VAL A 39 -14.25 -11.50 -2.80
N CYS A 40 -14.26 -12.35 -3.83
CA CYS A 40 -13.43 -12.21 -5.03
C CYS A 40 -14.28 -11.82 -6.24
N ILE A 41 -14.14 -10.59 -6.74
CA ILE A 41 -14.93 -10.08 -7.88
C ILE A 41 -14.01 -9.37 -8.86
N SER A 42 -14.04 -9.77 -10.13
CA SER A 42 -13.36 -9.09 -11.25
C SER A 42 -11.87 -8.79 -10.99
N GLY A 43 -11.14 -9.74 -10.40
CA GLY A 43 -9.72 -9.58 -10.07
C GLY A 43 -9.45 -8.68 -8.86
N SER A 44 -10.47 -8.36 -8.08
CA SER A 44 -10.37 -7.71 -6.77
C SER A 44 -10.69 -8.71 -5.67
N VAL A 45 -9.99 -8.60 -4.53
CA VAL A 45 -10.23 -9.42 -3.33
C VAL A 45 -10.57 -8.49 -2.18
N TYR A 46 -11.74 -8.69 -1.58
CA TYR A 46 -12.28 -7.91 -0.46
C TYR A 46 -12.36 -8.80 0.78
N CYS A 47 -11.52 -8.51 1.77
CA CYS A 47 -11.40 -9.19 3.04
C CYS A 47 -11.59 -8.21 4.22
N ASP A 48 -12.39 -7.15 4.04
CA ASP A 48 -12.61 -6.17 5.09
C ASP A 48 -13.30 -6.83 6.29
N GLU A 49 -12.91 -6.45 7.52
CA GLU A 49 -13.52 -6.92 8.78
C GLU A 49 -13.63 -8.45 8.91
N SER A 50 -12.70 -9.19 8.29
CA SER A 50 -12.71 -10.65 8.23
C SER A 50 -11.87 -11.31 9.34
N ASP A 51 -11.57 -10.57 10.41
CA ASP A 51 -10.73 -10.99 11.54
C ASP A 51 -9.33 -11.53 11.14
N LEU A 52 -8.79 -11.08 10.01
CA LEU A 52 -7.50 -11.54 9.50
C LEU A 52 -6.36 -11.14 10.43
N THR A 53 -5.52 -12.09 10.82
CA THR A 53 -4.25 -11.84 11.53
C THR A 53 -3.05 -11.78 10.59
N THR A 54 -3.18 -12.37 9.40
CA THR A 54 -2.14 -12.41 8.36
C THR A 54 -2.78 -12.28 6.99
N ILE A 55 -2.04 -11.75 6.01
CA ILE A 55 -2.51 -11.67 4.64
C ILE A 55 -2.55 -13.09 4.03
N PRO A 56 -3.71 -13.57 3.55
CA PRO A 56 -3.81 -14.88 2.90
C PRO A 56 -3.17 -14.86 1.50
N PRO A 57 -2.70 -16.00 0.97
CA PRO A 57 -2.26 -16.10 -0.41
C PRO A 57 -3.34 -15.63 -1.39
N LEU A 58 -2.98 -14.63 -2.18
CA LEU A 58 -3.87 -14.01 -3.15
C LEU A 58 -3.82 -14.75 -4.49
N PRO A 59 -4.92 -14.80 -5.25
CA PRO A 59 -4.91 -15.26 -6.63
C PRO A 59 -3.87 -14.50 -7.47
N LYS A 60 -3.14 -15.20 -8.34
CA LYS A 60 -2.09 -14.61 -9.20
C LYS A 60 -2.60 -13.50 -10.13
N LYS A 61 -3.92 -13.43 -10.37
CA LYS A 61 -4.57 -12.42 -11.21
C LYS A 61 -5.13 -11.23 -10.40
N THR A 62 -4.96 -11.22 -9.07
CA THR A 62 -5.45 -10.12 -8.24
C THR A 62 -4.76 -8.82 -8.62
N THR A 63 -5.58 -7.80 -8.84
CA THR A 63 -5.19 -6.42 -9.21
C THR A 63 -5.51 -5.42 -8.11
N HIS A 64 -6.52 -5.71 -7.28
CA HIS A 64 -6.87 -4.88 -6.13
C HIS A 64 -7.08 -5.77 -4.91
N PHE A 65 -6.52 -5.37 -3.78
CA PHE A 65 -6.67 -6.07 -2.52
C PHE A 65 -7.09 -5.10 -1.43
N TYR A 66 -8.20 -5.42 -0.77
CA TYR A 66 -8.78 -4.66 0.33
C TYR A 66 -8.88 -5.59 1.54
N ALA A 67 -8.24 -5.23 2.64
CA ALA A 67 -8.34 -5.96 3.91
C ALA A 67 -8.35 -4.97 5.08
N ARG A 68 -9.28 -4.02 5.04
CA ARG A 68 -9.42 -2.97 6.04
C ARG A 68 -9.97 -3.52 7.35
N PHE A 69 -9.67 -2.84 8.45
CA PHE A 69 -10.23 -3.10 9.77
C PHE A 69 -10.05 -4.57 10.22
N ASN A 70 -8.85 -5.09 9.99
CA ASN A 70 -8.43 -6.42 10.41
C ASN A 70 -7.39 -6.34 11.55
N LYS A 71 -6.78 -7.47 11.90
CA LYS A 71 -5.79 -7.61 12.97
C LYS A 71 -4.40 -7.97 12.40
N ILE A 72 -4.11 -7.55 11.17
CA ILE A 72 -2.83 -7.87 10.51
C ILE A 72 -1.70 -7.09 11.20
N THR A 73 -0.64 -7.79 11.58
CA THR A 73 0.50 -7.20 12.32
C THR A 73 1.76 -7.03 11.49
N GLU A 74 1.90 -7.77 10.39
CA GLU A 74 3.10 -7.74 9.55
C GLU A 74 2.78 -8.03 8.08
N VAL A 75 3.62 -7.49 7.19
CA VAL A 75 3.63 -7.81 5.76
C VAL A 75 4.94 -8.51 5.44
N LYS A 76 4.84 -9.80 5.09
CA LYS A 76 5.98 -10.66 4.79
C LYS A 76 6.51 -10.41 3.36
N PRO A 77 7.77 -10.79 3.07
CA PRO A 77 8.30 -10.78 1.71
C PRO A 77 7.38 -11.54 0.75
N ARG A 78 7.23 -11.04 -0.48
CA ARG A 78 6.54 -11.75 -1.58
C ARG A 78 5.11 -12.20 -1.27
N THR A 79 4.44 -11.54 -0.33
CA THR A 79 3.04 -11.81 0.04
C THR A 79 2.07 -11.49 -1.11
N PHE A 80 2.42 -10.49 -1.92
CA PHE A 80 1.54 -9.88 -2.91
C PHE A 80 1.75 -10.44 -4.32
N SER A 81 0.67 -10.47 -5.10
CA SER A 81 0.70 -10.78 -6.54
C SER A 81 1.34 -9.63 -7.33
N THR A 82 2.18 -9.96 -8.31
CA THR A 82 2.90 -8.98 -9.16
C THR A 82 2.01 -8.11 -10.05
N ARG A 83 0.71 -8.44 -10.17
CA ARG A 83 -0.29 -7.69 -10.94
C ARG A 83 -1.09 -6.68 -10.11
N LEU A 84 -0.80 -6.58 -8.81
CA LEU A 84 -1.48 -5.63 -7.93
C LEU A 84 -1.20 -4.19 -8.36
N LYS A 85 -2.28 -3.41 -8.41
CA LYS A 85 -2.33 -1.98 -8.68
C LYS A 85 -2.71 -1.18 -7.43
N ARG A 86 -3.52 -1.77 -6.55
CA ARG A 86 -3.96 -1.16 -5.30
C ARG A 86 -3.93 -2.14 -4.15
N ILE A 87 -3.41 -1.68 -3.02
CA ILE A 87 -3.44 -2.37 -1.73
C ILE A 87 -4.03 -1.42 -0.69
N ASP A 88 -5.10 -1.85 -0.01
CA ASP A 88 -5.70 -1.14 1.11
C ASP A 88 -5.71 -2.01 2.36
N LEU A 89 -4.90 -1.61 3.34
CA LEU A 89 -4.71 -2.25 4.63
C LEU A 89 -5.03 -1.28 5.78
N THR A 90 -5.93 -0.33 5.53
CA THR A 90 -6.35 0.68 6.51
C THR A 90 -6.92 0.04 7.78
N GLY A 91 -6.63 0.62 8.95
CA GLY A 91 -7.21 0.19 10.22
C GLY A 91 -6.74 -1.20 10.67
N ASN A 92 -5.48 -1.52 10.42
CA ASN A 92 -4.85 -2.75 10.89
C ASN A 92 -3.90 -2.48 12.07
N GLN A 93 -3.10 -3.47 12.45
CA GLN A 93 -2.13 -3.35 13.54
C GLN A 93 -0.71 -3.52 13.05
N ILE A 94 -0.43 -3.13 11.80
CA ILE A 94 0.84 -3.41 11.13
C ILE A 94 1.95 -2.63 11.82
N THR A 95 2.93 -3.35 12.36
CA THR A 95 4.13 -2.79 12.97
C THR A 95 5.38 -2.99 12.12
N SER A 96 5.37 -4.02 11.27
CA SER A 96 6.53 -4.45 10.48
C SER A 96 6.16 -4.66 9.02
N LEU A 97 6.98 -4.12 8.13
CA LEU A 97 6.91 -4.30 6.69
C LEU A 97 8.27 -4.85 6.23
N ALA A 98 8.28 -5.96 5.51
CA ALA A 98 9.51 -6.46 4.93
C ALA A 98 10.10 -5.48 3.91
N GLU A 99 11.43 -5.43 3.82
CA GLU A 99 12.16 -4.48 2.95
C GLU A 99 11.78 -4.60 1.47
N ASP A 100 11.48 -5.81 1.00
CA ASP A 100 11.09 -6.12 -0.38
C ASP A 100 9.57 -6.32 -0.56
N ALA A 101 8.76 -6.00 0.45
CA ALA A 101 7.32 -6.27 0.46
C ALA A 101 6.58 -5.70 -0.76
N PHE A 102 6.96 -4.48 -1.20
CA PHE A 102 6.31 -3.78 -2.31
C PHE A 102 7.23 -3.56 -3.53
N ARG A 103 8.55 -3.68 -3.36
CA ARG A 103 9.56 -3.44 -4.40
C ARG A 103 9.33 -4.24 -5.68
N SER A 104 8.79 -5.46 -5.55
CA SER A 104 8.54 -6.37 -6.67
C SER A 104 7.14 -6.24 -7.29
N LEU A 105 6.45 -5.13 -7.07
CA LEU A 105 5.09 -4.87 -7.58
C LEU A 105 5.12 -3.78 -8.67
N PRO A 106 5.47 -4.13 -9.92
CA PRO A 106 5.77 -3.15 -10.99
C PRO A 106 4.55 -2.37 -11.50
N GLN A 107 3.34 -2.72 -11.03
CA GLN A 107 2.10 -2.06 -11.42
C GLN A 107 1.42 -1.36 -10.25
N LEU A 108 2.00 -1.40 -9.04
CA LEU A 108 1.40 -0.81 -7.86
C LEU A 108 1.39 0.71 -7.99
N GLN A 109 0.20 1.29 -7.82
CA GLN A 109 -0.06 2.72 -7.92
C GLN A 109 -0.56 3.27 -6.60
N ASP A 110 -1.37 2.50 -5.87
CA ASP A 110 -2.07 2.96 -4.68
C ASP A 110 -1.75 2.07 -3.48
N LEU A 111 -1.28 2.68 -2.40
CA LEU A 111 -0.96 2.02 -1.14
C LEU A 111 -1.59 2.80 0.02
N LEU A 112 -2.61 2.22 0.62
CA LEU A 112 -3.31 2.78 1.77
C LEU A 112 -2.99 1.95 3.02
N LEU A 113 -2.37 2.58 4.00
CA LEU A 113 -1.89 1.99 5.25
C LEU A 113 -2.30 2.86 6.45
N VAL A 114 -3.39 3.62 6.31
CA VAL A 114 -3.92 4.53 7.35
C VAL A 114 -4.24 3.76 8.62
N ASP A 115 -4.11 4.41 9.78
CA ASP A 115 -4.47 3.84 11.08
C ASP A 115 -3.74 2.52 11.37
N ASN A 116 -2.41 2.55 11.31
CA ASN A 116 -1.54 1.41 11.62
C ASN A 116 -0.47 1.82 12.66
N LYS A 117 0.54 0.96 12.88
CA LYS A 117 1.61 1.19 13.87
C LYS A 117 3.00 1.15 13.22
N ILE A 118 3.08 1.50 11.93
CA ILE A 118 4.28 1.37 11.10
C ILE A 118 5.33 2.37 11.55
N ARG A 119 6.58 1.90 11.73
CA ARG A 119 7.72 2.75 12.14
C ARG A 119 8.71 3.03 11.01
N ALA A 120 8.80 2.12 10.05
CA ALA A 120 9.69 2.22 8.92
C ALA A 120 8.96 1.87 7.62
N LEU A 121 9.25 2.60 6.55
CA LEU A 121 8.69 2.41 5.22
C LEU A 121 9.74 1.73 4.33
N PRO A 122 9.45 0.55 3.76
CA PRO A 122 10.34 -0.13 2.83
C PRO A 122 10.40 0.61 1.48
N GLU A 123 11.26 0.14 0.57
CA GLU A 123 11.30 0.67 -0.80
C GLU A 123 9.96 0.44 -1.51
N LEU A 124 9.44 1.52 -2.08
CA LEU A 124 8.22 1.54 -2.86
C LEU A 124 8.54 1.67 -4.35
N PRO A 125 7.73 1.11 -5.25
CA PRO A 125 7.98 1.18 -6.69
C PRO A 125 7.82 2.62 -7.23
N ALA A 126 8.54 2.96 -8.30
CA ALA A 126 8.45 4.28 -8.93
C ALA A 126 7.07 4.58 -9.56
N THR A 127 6.21 3.57 -9.71
CA THR A 127 4.87 3.67 -10.31
C THR A 127 3.81 4.24 -9.37
N MET A 128 4.16 4.54 -8.11
CA MET A 128 3.23 5.06 -7.12
C MET A 128 2.60 6.38 -7.55
N ARG A 129 1.28 6.47 -7.33
CA ARG A 129 0.44 7.65 -7.58
C ARG A 129 -0.23 8.14 -6.30
N HIS A 130 -0.60 7.22 -5.41
CA HIS A 130 -1.25 7.54 -4.15
C HIS A 130 -0.64 6.72 -3.01
N ILE A 131 -0.06 7.42 -2.03
CA ILE A 131 0.44 6.85 -0.79
C ILE A 131 -0.29 7.51 0.38
N ASP A 132 -0.96 6.71 1.18
CA ASP A 132 -1.61 7.16 2.41
C ASP A 132 -1.09 6.39 3.62
N LEU A 133 -0.33 7.08 4.47
CA LEU A 133 0.34 6.56 5.66
C LEU A 133 -0.08 7.36 6.91
N ARG A 134 -1.22 8.06 6.87
CA ARG A 134 -1.72 8.84 8.01
C ARG A 134 -1.92 7.98 9.25
N ASN A 135 -1.80 8.62 10.42
CA ASN A 135 -1.97 7.99 11.73
C ASN A 135 -1.15 6.71 11.88
N ASN A 136 0.16 6.88 11.78
CA ASN A 136 1.16 5.83 11.95
C ASN A 136 2.24 6.28 12.93
N ARG A 137 3.35 5.55 13.00
CA ARG A 137 4.47 5.85 13.89
C ARG A 137 5.77 6.03 13.12
N LEU A 138 5.68 6.48 11.86
CA LEU A 138 6.85 6.62 10.99
C LEU A 138 7.83 7.62 11.58
N GLN A 139 9.09 7.23 11.59
CA GLN A 139 10.21 8.04 12.02
C GLN A 139 11.12 8.30 10.82
N SER A 140 11.77 9.46 10.78
CA SER A 140 12.68 9.79 9.68
C SER A 140 13.84 8.82 9.51
N ALA A 141 14.28 8.16 10.59
CA ALA A 141 15.31 7.11 10.53
C ALA A 141 14.80 5.81 9.88
N GLY A 142 13.49 5.59 9.86
CA GLY A 142 12.84 4.45 9.22
C GLY A 142 12.47 4.71 7.75
N MET A 143 12.94 5.81 7.16
CA MET A 143 12.68 6.14 5.76
C MET A 143 13.99 6.41 5.03
N HIS A 144 14.08 5.93 3.79
CA HIS A 144 15.20 6.29 2.92
C HIS A 144 15.13 7.78 2.58
N ARG A 145 16.29 8.47 2.54
CA ARG A 145 16.36 9.92 2.26
C ARG A 145 15.77 10.29 0.90
N GLU A 146 15.84 9.36 -0.05
CA GLU A 146 15.32 9.54 -1.40
C GLU A 146 14.09 8.65 -1.67
N ALA A 147 13.34 8.27 -0.63
CA ALA A 147 12.25 7.29 -0.72
C ALA A 147 11.20 7.60 -1.80
N PHE A 148 10.95 8.88 -2.11
CA PHE A 148 9.94 9.31 -3.08
C PHE A 148 10.53 9.92 -4.36
N LYS A 149 11.86 10.03 -4.47
CA LYS A 149 12.54 10.78 -5.54
C LYS A 149 12.21 10.30 -6.95
N GLU A 150 12.07 8.98 -7.13
CA GLU A 150 11.83 8.38 -8.45
C GLU A 150 10.34 8.33 -8.83
N MET A 151 9.43 8.70 -7.94
CA MET A 151 7.98 8.62 -8.14
C MET A 151 7.43 9.84 -8.90
N LYS A 152 7.82 9.97 -10.18
CA LYS A 152 7.45 11.13 -11.02
C LYS A 152 5.94 11.31 -11.23
N GLU A 153 5.18 10.23 -11.06
CA GLU A 153 3.74 10.18 -11.22
C GLU A 153 2.97 10.34 -9.90
N LEU A 154 3.67 10.58 -8.78
CA LEU A 154 3.07 10.73 -7.45
C LEU A 154 2.15 11.96 -7.43
N GLN A 155 0.89 11.74 -7.12
CA GLN A 155 -0.15 12.78 -7.05
C GLN A 155 -0.58 13.05 -5.61
N PHE A 156 -0.67 12.00 -4.79
CA PHE A 156 -1.16 12.09 -3.42
C PHE A 156 -0.17 11.42 -2.46
N LEU A 157 0.32 12.19 -1.49
CA LEU A 157 1.17 11.71 -0.42
C LEU A 157 0.66 12.24 0.92
N TYR A 158 0.08 11.36 1.73
CA TYR A 158 -0.46 11.71 3.03
C TYR A 158 0.38 11.08 4.15
N LEU A 159 1.00 11.95 4.96
CA LEU A 159 1.92 11.57 6.05
C LEU A 159 1.54 12.22 7.40
N SER A 160 0.31 12.72 7.55
CA SER A 160 -0.14 13.34 8.81
C SER A 160 -0.06 12.34 9.97
N ASP A 161 0.02 12.86 11.20
CA ASP A 161 -0.06 12.04 12.42
C ASP A 161 1.01 10.93 12.45
N ASN A 162 2.25 11.34 12.17
CA ASN A 162 3.47 10.52 12.25
C ASN A 162 4.55 11.25 13.08
N HIS A 163 5.71 10.64 13.27
CA HIS A 163 6.82 11.15 14.10
C HIS A 163 8.02 11.58 13.24
N LEU A 164 7.76 12.21 12.10
CA LEU A 164 8.78 12.66 11.15
C LEU A 164 9.46 13.95 11.65
N ARG A 165 10.80 13.95 11.60
CA ARG A 165 11.66 15.12 11.86
C ARG A 165 12.28 15.69 10.59
N VAL A 166 12.45 14.87 9.56
CA VAL A 166 13.02 15.20 8.26
C VAL A 166 12.10 14.66 7.18
N LEU A 167 11.77 15.49 6.18
CA LEU A 167 10.93 15.15 5.04
C LEU A 167 11.53 15.67 3.73
N HIS A 168 11.94 14.76 2.85
CA HIS A 168 12.59 15.05 1.57
C HIS A 168 11.64 14.70 0.42
N LEU A 169 11.14 15.73 -0.28
CA LEU A 169 10.16 15.62 -1.37
C LEU A 169 10.62 16.33 -2.65
N GLN A 170 11.92 16.56 -2.79
CA GLN A 170 12.50 17.20 -3.96
C GLN A 170 12.23 16.42 -5.26
N ASN A 171 12.17 17.14 -6.38
CA ASN A 171 11.99 16.62 -7.74
C ASN A 171 10.69 15.82 -7.97
N ASN A 172 9.62 16.16 -7.25
CA ASN A 172 8.28 15.64 -7.49
C ASN A 172 7.46 16.62 -8.34
N ASN A 173 6.14 16.38 -8.44
CA ASN A 173 5.19 17.23 -9.13
C ASN A 173 4.24 17.97 -8.16
N ILE A 174 4.75 18.42 -7.00
CA ILE A 174 3.94 19.16 -6.02
C ILE A 174 3.63 20.55 -6.59
N GLN A 175 2.34 20.83 -6.82
CA GLN A 175 1.87 22.08 -7.42
C GLN A 175 1.30 23.06 -6.38
N SER A 176 0.80 22.56 -5.25
CA SER A 176 0.18 23.35 -4.20
C SER A 176 0.46 22.76 -2.83
N LEU A 177 0.38 23.61 -1.80
CA LEU A 177 0.39 23.22 -0.39
C LEU A 177 -0.89 23.76 0.25
N ASN A 178 -1.58 22.95 1.04
CA ASN A 178 -2.71 23.43 1.83
C ASN A 178 -2.20 24.21 3.07
N GLN A 179 -2.97 25.17 3.57
CA GLN A 179 -2.62 25.97 4.76
C GLN A 179 -2.41 25.13 6.02
N ASP A 180 -3.02 23.96 6.09
CA ASP A 180 -2.94 23.00 7.19
C ASP A 180 -1.90 21.89 6.95
N THR A 181 -1.09 21.99 5.88
CA THR A 181 -0.10 20.95 5.52
C THR A 181 0.89 20.71 6.66
N PHE A 182 1.44 21.77 7.25
CA PHE A 182 2.35 21.66 8.39
C PHE A 182 1.80 22.25 9.69
N CYS A 183 0.80 23.12 9.60
CA CYS A 183 0.26 23.89 10.71
C CYS A 183 -1.14 23.43 11.11
N ASN A 184 -1.52 23.68 12.37
CA ASN A 184 -2.88 23.44 12.82
C ASN A 184 -3.75 24.66 12.48
N SER A 185 -4.68 24.50 11.55
CA SER A 185 -5.61 25.57 11.17
C SER A 185 -6.53 26.04 12.30
N HIS A 186 -6.68 25.23 13.36
CA HIS A 186 -7.51 25.54 14.53
C HIS A 186 -6.70 26.12 15.71
N ASP A 187 -5.36 26.13 15.63
CA ASP A 187 -4.49 26.65 16.69
C ASP A 187 -3.35 27.48 16.09
N MET A 188 -3.51 28.81 16.11
CA MET A 188 -2.54 29.76 15.58
C MET A 188 -1.26 29.86 16.43
N ASN A 189 -1.26 29.35 17.67
CA ASN A 189 -0.08 29.31 18.52
C ASN A 189 0.70 28.00 18.40
N TYR A 190 0.20 27.07 17.58
CA TYR A 190 0.85 25.79 17.34
C TYR A 190 2.21 25.99 16.68
N VAL A 191 3.26 25.42 17.27
CA VAL A 191 4.62 25.40 16.71
C VAL A 191 5.09 23.95 16.56
N ARG A 192 5.40 23.55 15.33
CA ARG A 192 5.84 22.17 15.02
C ARG A 192 7.35 22.02 15.17
N LYS A 193 7.83 22.03 16.43
CA LYS A 193 9.26 22.01 16.76
C LYS A 193 10.01 20.75 16.31
N ALA A 194 9.31 19.61 16.15
CA ALA A 194 9.93 18.34 15.81
C ALA A 194 10.40 18.28 14.34
N LEU A 195 9.79 19.05 13.44
CA LEU A 195 10.11 19.02 12.02
C LEU A 195 11.26 20.00 11.75
N GLU A 196 12.41 19.46 11.38
CA GLU A 196 13.70 20.16 11.34
C GLU A 196 14.17 20.49 9.93
N ASP A 197 13.82 19.66 8.96
CA ASP A 197 14.28 19.78 7.57
C ASP A 197 13.18 19.33 6.60
N ILE A 198 12.81 20.22 5.68
CA ILE A 198 11.82 19.97 4.63
C ILE A 198 12.42 20.43 3.30
N ARG A 199 12.51 19.51 2.35
CA ARG A 199 12.99 19.79 0.99
C ARG A 199 11.89 19.64 -0.04
N LEU A 200 11.64 20.71 -0.78
CA LEU A 200 10.64 20.84 -1.85
C LEU A 200 11.27 21.31 -3.16
N ASP A 201 12.59 21.42 -3.25
CA ASP A 201 13.29 21.85 -4.47
C ASP A 201 12.95 20.98 -5.70
N GLY A 202 12.94 21.59 -6.88
CA GLY A 202 12.63 20.88 -8.12
C GLY A 202 11.15 20.52 -8.32
N ASN A 203 10.24 20.96 -7.44
CA ASN A 203 8.79 20.93 -7.65
C ASN A 203 8.29 22.24 -8.30
N PRO A 204 7.14 22.23 -9.01
CA PRO A 204 6.55 23.45 -9.58
C PRO A 204 5.90 24.39 -8.55
N VAL A 205 5.70 23.95 -7.30
CA VAL A 205 5.11 24.79 -6.24
C VAL A 205 6.00 26.00 -5.91
N ASP A 206 5.41 27.19 -5.99
CA ASP A 206 6.03 28.41 -5.48
C ASP A 206 5.75 28.54 -3.98
N ILE A 207 6.73 28.17 -3.15
CA ILE A 207 6.59 28.18 -1.69
C ILE A 207 6.17 29.55 -1.16
N ASN A 208 6.52 30.65 -1.82
CA ASN A 208 6.19 32.00 -1.36
C ASN A 208 4.68 32.27 -1.34
N GLN A 209 3.93 31.62 -2.22
CA GLN A 209 2.45 31.73 -2.28
C GLN A 209 1.76 30.98 -1.14
N TYR A 210 2.48 30.09 -0.45
CA TYR A 210 1.93 29.20 0.57
C TYR A 210 2.55 29.43 1.96
N ALA A 211 2.97 30.66 2.27
CA ALA A 211 3.61 31.02 3.54
C ALA A 211 2.83 30.56 4.78
N GLN A 212 1.49 30.60 4.73
CA GLN A 212 0.63 30.15 5.83
C GLN A 212 0.75 28.65 6.12
N ALA A 213 1.11 27.84 5.11
CA ALA A 213 1.26 26.40 5.27
C ALA A 213 2.40 26.01 6.21
N TYR A 214 3.41 26.89 6.38
CA TYR A 214 4.65 26.59 7.10
C TYR A 214 5.05 27.65 8.15
N VAL A 215 4.20 28.62 8.46
CA VAL A 215 4.49 29.68 9.46
C VAL A 215 4.73 29.14 10.88
N CYS A 216 4.12 28.00 11.21
CA CYS A 216 4.30 27.29 12.48
C CYS A 216 5.63 26.51 12.58
N LEU A 217 6.45 26.49 11.52
CA LEU A 217 7.71 25.76 11.51
C LEU A 217 8.84 26.59 12.11
N PRO A 218 9.77 25.98 12.85
CA PRO A 218 10.94 26.67 13.37
C PRO A 218 11.96 27.04 12.29
N ARG A 219 11.86 26.43 11.10
CA ARG A 219 12.73 26.66 9.94
C ARG A 219 11.92 26.65 8.66
N LEU A 220 12.30 27.51 7.71
CA LEU A 220 11.66 27.58 6.40
C LEU A 220 11.98 26.32 5.58
N PRO A 221 10.99 25.77 4.84
CA PRO A 221 11.26 24.74 3.84
C PRO A 221 12.25 25.24 2.79
N VAL A 222 13.12 24.34 2.33
CA VAL A 222 14.01 24.62 1.21
C VAL A 222 13.30 24.28 -0.09
N GLY A 223 13.08 25.27 -0.94
CA GLY A 223 12.53 25.08 -2.28
C GLY A 223 12.75 26.33 -3.11
N THR A 224 13.40 26.20 -4.26
CA THR A 224 13.45 27.27 -5.26
C THR A 224 12.36 26.98 -6.29
N PRO A 225 11.50 27.96 -6.63
CA PRO A 225 10.63 27.83 -7.80
C PRO A 225 11.47 27.51 -9.04
N ARG A 226 10.96 26.67 -9.93
CA ARG A 226 11.55 26.49 -11.27
C ARG A 226 11.24 27.68 -12.17
#